data_AF-A0A496ZP11-F1
#
_entry.id   AF-A0A496ZP11-F1
#
_cell.length_a   1.000
_cell.length_b   1.000
_cell.length_c   1.000
_cell.angle_alpha   90.00
_cell.angle_beta   90.00
_cell.angle_gamma   90.00
#
_symmetry.space_group_name_H-M   'P 1'
#
loop_
_entity.id
_entity.type
_entity.pdbx_description
1 polymer ?
#
loop_
_entity_poly.entity_id
_entity_poly.type
_entity_poly.pdbx_seq_one_letter_code
_entity_poly.pdbx_strand_id
1 'polypeptide(L)'
;MDKIIAFFSSFMTKILKTGNKNINKNIDSEVSNSQHTISGMSKVVAILEDKVVEPFKVTETTNKKEIKAMYRFGNRSRARLDTCHPDMIKIMEEVIKIYDISVLEGLRTAEKQLEYFETGRSKLDGVKKLSKHQDHGDGLSYAVDIMPYKKGSNAFSGAQKDLRRFYYLAGLVKMAARQLLEEVKISHKVRWGGDWDQDDIYTDQNFDDLPHFELRAI
;
A
#
# COMPACT_ATOMS: atom_id res chain seq x y z
N MET A 1 -15.46 -13.08 20.51
CA MET A 1 -16.13 -11.76 20.55
C MET A 1 -16.07 -11.14 21.94
N ASP A 2 -16.31 -11.91 23.00
CA ASP A 2 -16.48 -11.38 24.37
C ASP A 2 -15.21 -10.76 24.99
N LYS A 3 -14.01 -11.20 24.60
CA LYS A 3 -12.75 -10.63 25.13
C LYS A 3 -12.41 -9.23 24.59
N ILE A 4 -12.86 -8.90 23.39
CA ILE A 4 -12.60 -7.59 22.75
C ILE A 4 -13.55 -6.53 23.31
N ILE A 5 -14.81 -6.89 23.53
CA ILE A 5 -15.83 -6.01 24.10
C ILE A 5 -15.48 -5.65 25.56
N ALA A 6 -14.99 -6.61 26.34
CA ALA A 6 -14.52 -6.38 27.71
C ALA A 6 -13.31 -5.42 27.76
N PHE A 7 -12.40 -5.51 26.79
CA PHE A 7 -11.23 -4.63 26.71
C PHE A 7 -11.63 -3.17 26.42
N PHE A 8 -12.54 -2.96 25.47
CA PHE A 8 -13.04 -1.63 25.12
C PHE A 8 -13.82 -0.95 26.26
N SER A 9 -14.66 -1.71 26.98
CA SER A 9 -15.42 -1.20 28.12
C SER A 9 -14.51 -0.78 29.29
N SER A 10 -13.46 -1.57 29.57
CA SER A 10 -12.50 -1.25 30.63
C SER A 10 -11.63 -0.04 30.28
N PHE A 11 -11.29 0.15 29.00
CA PHE A 11 -10.46 1.27 28.54
C PHE A 11 -11.22 2.61 28.65
N MET A 12 -12.48 2.65 28.21
CA MET A 12 -13.32 3.85 28.28
C MET A 12 -13.61 4.28 29.72
N THR A 13 -13.83 3.31 30.62
CA THR A 13 -14.06 3.60 32.05
C THR A 13 -12.83 4.22 32.72
N LYS A 14 -11.63 3.94 32.22
CA LYS A 14 -10.37 4.48 32.74
C LYS A 14 -10.15 5.93 32.31
N ILE A 15 -10.49 6.26 31.07
CA ILE A 15 -10.42 7.64 30.52
C ILE A 15 -11.33 8.59 31.32
N LEU A 16 -12.55 8.14 31.64
CA LEU A 16 -13.53 8.96 32.36
C LEU A 16 -13.13 9.24 33.82
N LYS A 17 -12.31 8.38 34.44
CA LYS A 17 -11.85 8.56 35.84
C LYS A 17 -10.58 9.40 35.97
N THR A 18 -9.82 9.60 34.90
CA THR A 18 -8.58 10.39 34.89
C THR A 18 -8.76 11.86 34.47
N GLY A 19 -9.99 12.30 34.21
CA GLY A 19 -10.34 13.71 33.98
C GLY A 19 -10.06 14.55 35.23
N ASN A 20 -8.91 15.23 35.21
CA ASN A 20 -8.29 15.91 36.33
C ASN A 20 -9.18 17.04 36.89
N LYS A 21 -9.29 17.07 38.23
CA LYS A 21 -9.95 18.11 39.03
C LYS A 21 -9.20 19.43 38.86
N ASN A 22 -9.71 20.37 38.06
CA ASN A 22 -9.58 21.82 38.23
C ASN A 22 -10.04 22.49 36.93
N ILE A 23 -11.22 23.12 36.96
CA ILE A 23 -11.62 24.39 36.32
C ILE A 23 -13.11 24.52 36.67
N ASN A 24 -13.39 25.22 37.77
CA ASN A 24 -14.75 25.49 38.22
C ASN A 24 -14.88 27.02 38.26
N LYS A 25 -15.45 27.62 37.21
CA LYS A 25 -16.05 28.98 37.24
C LYS A 25 -16.80 29.46 35.98
N ASN A 26 -17.11 28.61 35.00
CA ASN A 26 -17.92 29.02 33.82
C ASN A 26 -18.98 27.99 33.39
N ILE A 27 -19.53 27.23 34.34
CA ILE A 27 -20.37 26.06 34.03
C ILE A 27 -21.84 26.42 33.74
N ASP A 28 -22.35 27.56 34.20
CA ASP A 28 -23.80 27.80 34.14
C ASP A 28 -24.33 28.17 32.73
N SER A 29 -23.48 28.68 31.82
CA SER A 29 -23.87 28.96 30.42
C SER A 29 -23.65 27.77 29.48
N GLU A 30 -22.71 26.87 29.79
CA GLU A 30 -22.49 25.64 29.01
C GLU A 30 -23.48 24.54 29.38
N VAL A 31 -24.01 24.53 30.61
CA VAL A 31 -24.99 23.51 31.04
C VAL A 31 -26.33 23.64 30.31
N SER A 32 -26.82 24.83 29.97
CA SER A 32 -28.09 24.97 29.23
C SER A 32 -27.97 24.55 27.75
N ASN A 33 -26.82 24.81 27.11
CA ASN A 33 -26.52 24.31 25.77
C ASN A 33 -26.23 22.80 25.76
N SER A 34 -25.69 22.26 26.87
CA SER A 34 -25.47 20.82 27.02
C SER A 34 -26.78 20.03 27.21
N GLN A 35 -27.80 20.59 27.87
CA GLN A 35 -29.07 19.90 28.07
C GLN A 35 -29.85 19.72 26.76
N HIS A 36 -29.75 20.68 25.83
CA HIS A 36 -30.32 20.53 24.49
C HIS A 36 -29.59 19.47 23.64
N THR A 37 -28.28 19.34 23.79
CA THR A 37 -27.46 18.36 23.06
C THR A 37 -27.56 16.95 23.65
N ILE A 38 -27.72 16.81 24.97
CA ILE A 38 -27.93 15.52 25.65
C ILE A 38 -29.33 14.95 25.37
N SER A 39 -30.37 15.80 25.26
CA SER A 39 -31.71 15.38 24.80
C SER A 39 -31.69 14.88 23.36
N GLY A 40 -30.90 15.54 22.49
CA GLY A 40 -30.63 15.08 21.13
C GLY A 40 -29.86 13.75 21.08
N MET A 41 -28.82 13.60 21.90
CA MET A 41 -28.04 12.36 22.00
C MET A 41 -28.86 11.22 22.58
N SER A 42 -29.74 11.46 23.55
CA SER A 42 -30.62 10.43 24.12
C SER A 42 -31.67 9.95 23.10
N LYS A 43 -32.18 10.86 22.24
CA LYS A 43 -33.00 10.46 21.07
C LYS A 43 -32.19 9.69 20.02
N VAL A 44 -30.94 10.05 19.77
CA VAL A 44 -30.07 9.33 18.83
C VAL A 44 -29.72 7.94 19.38
N VAL A 45 -29.44 7.81 20.68
CA VAL A 45 -29.19 6.53 21.35
C VAL A 45 -30.46 5.66 21.35
N ALA A 46 -31.64 6.22 21.63
CA ALA A 46 -32.91 5.48 21.53
C ALA A 46 -33.23 5.03 20.08
N ILE A 47 -32.90 5.85 19.06
CA ILE A 47 -33.02 5.46 17.65
C ILE A 47 -32.01 4.36 17.26
N LEU A 48 -30.87 4.28 17.95
CA LEU A 48 -29.86 3.24 17.75
C LEU A 48 -30.16 1.96 18.55
N GLU A 49 -30.81 2.07 19.71
CA GLU A 49 -31.18 0.93 20.56
C GLU A 49 -32.41 0.19 20.03
N ASP A 50 -33.40 0.89 19.45
CA ASP A 50 -34.54 0.26 18.75
C ASP A 50 -34.20 -0.19 17.32
N LYS A 51 -32.99 0.12 16.85
CA LYS A 51 -32.39 -0.44 15.64
C LYS A 51 -31.27 -1.39 16.03
N VAL A 52 -31.61 -2.42 16.80
CA VAL A 52 -30.91 -3.70 16.68
C VAL A 52 -31.07 -4.11 15.21
N VAL A 53 -30.09 -3.72 14.40
CA VAL A 53 -29.92 -4.26 13.07
C VAL A 53 -29.65 -5.73 13.32
N GLU A 54 -30.71 -6.54 13.19
CA GLU A 54 -30.61 -8.00 13.08
C GLU A 54 -29.32 -8.31 12.31
N PRO A 55 -28.42 -9.14 12.85
CA PRO A 55 -27.15 -9.42 12.21
C PRO A 55 -27.45 -9.79 10.76
N PHE A 56 -26.91 -9.01 9.82
CA PHE A 56 -27.10 -9.23 8.39
C PHE A 56 -26.79 -10.69 8.11
N LYS A 57 -27.83 -11.51 7.97
CA LYS A 57 -27.70 -12.90 7.55
C LYS A 57 -27.24 -12.83 6.11
N VAL A 58 -25.93 -12.96 5.91
CA VAL A 58 -25.38 -13.34 4.62
C VAL A 58 -25.98 -14.70 4.31
N THR A 59 -27.11 -14.71 3.61
CA THR A 59 -27.60 -15.91 2.98
C THR A 59 -26.59 -16.23 1.88
N GLU A 60 -25.89 -17.36 2.02
CA GLU A 60 -25.06 -17.89 0.93
C GLU A 60 -25.98 -18.33 -0.22
N THR A 61 -26.54 -17.38 -0.95
CA THR A 61 -26.87 -17.60 -2.36
C THR A 61 -25.56 -17.49 -3.10
N THR A 62 -24.80 -18.58 -3.13
CA THR A 62 -23.68 -18.76 -4.05
C THR A 62 -24.24 -18.80 -5.48
N ASN A 63 -24.54 -17.61 -6.00
CA ASN A 63 -24.58 -17.40 -7.42
C ASN A 63 -23.13 -17.67 -7.89
N LYS A 64 -22.87 -18.85 -8.43
CA LYS A 64 -21.60 -19.29 -9.07
C LYS A 64 -21.26 -18.45 -10.31
N LYS A 65 -21.62 -17.16 -10.32
CA LYS A 65 -21.36 -16.21 -11.39
C LYS A 65 -20.08 -15.46 -11.02
N GLU A 66 -18.97 -16.04 -11.47
CA GLU A 66 -17.63 -15.47 -11.59
C GLU A 66 -16.98 -14.96 -10.29
N ILE A 67 -16.32 -15.88 -9.56
CA ILE A 67 -15.03 -15.48 -8.97
C ILE A 67 -14.11 -15.22 -10.17
N LYS A 68 -13.97 -13.95 -10.54
CA LYS A 68 -12.99 -13.52 -11.54
C LYS A 68 -11.66 -14.18 -11.22
N ALA A 69 -11.12 -14.96 -12.16
CA ALA A 69 -9.86 -15.66 -11.96
C ALA A 69 -8.80 -14.67 -11.44
N MET A 70 -8.15 -15.03 -10.33
CA MET A 70 -7.08 -14.23 -9.75
C MET A 70 -5.99 -14.01 -10.80
N TYR A 71 -5.44 -12.80 -10.90
CA TYR A 71 -4.39 -12.53 -11.88
C TYR A 71 -3.14 -13.36 -11.57
N ARG A 72 -2.35 -13.62 -12.61
CA ARG A 72 -1.16 -14.47 -12.53
C ARG A 72 -0.09 -13.93 -13.44
N PHE A 73 1.16 -14.05 -13.03
CA PHE A 73 2.29 -13.75 -13.89
C PHE A 73 2.35 -14.76 -15.04
N GLY A 74 2.39 -14.24 -16.27
CA GLY A 74 2.78 -15.05 -17.43
C GLY A 74 4.25 -15.43 -17.39
N ASN A 75 4.64 -16.44 -18.19
CA ASN A 75 5.99 -17.03 -18.17
C ASN A 75 7.13 -15.99 -18.23
N ARG A 76 6.99 -14.96 -19.07
CA ARG A 76 8.01 -13.91 -19.20
C ARG A 76 8.15 -13.06 -17.93
N SER A 77 7.02 -12.66 -17.34
CA SER A 77 7.05 -11.87 -16.10
C SER A 77 7.55 -12.70 -14.93
N ARG A 78 7.14 -13.98 -14.86
CA ARG A 78 7.66 -14.94 -13.89
C ARG A 78 9.18 -15.07 -13.99
N ALA A 79 9.70 -15.37 -15.18
CA ALA A 79 11.14 -15.55 -15.38
C ALA A 79 11.97 -14.32 -14.99
N ARG A 80 11.43 -13.11 -15.15
CA ARG A 80 12.08 -11.87 -14.70
C ARG A 80 12.00 -11.71 -13.18
N LEU A 81 10.81 -11.94 -12.61
CA LEU A 81 10.60 -11.83 -11.17
C LEU A 81 11.46 -12.80 -10.38
N ASP A 82 11.66 -14.01 -10.89
CA ASP A 82 12.46 -15.06 -10.23
C ASP A 82 13.95 -14.71 -10.14
N THR A 83 14.40 -13.64 -10.82
CA THR A 83 15.76 -13.10 -10.67
C THR A 83 15.87 -12.04 -9.57
N CYS A 84 14.75 -11.64 -8.95
CA CYS A 84 14.72 -10.65 -7.88
C CYS A 84 14.93 -11.31 -6.50
N HIS A 85 15.33 -10.48 -5.53
CA HIS A 85 15.44 -10.88 -4.13
C HIS A 85 14.09 -11.46 -3.61
N PRO A 86 14.10 -12.52 -2.76
CA PRO A 86 12.88 -13.19 -2.30
C PRO A 86 11.81 -12.27 -1.68
N ASP A 87 12.22 -11.21 -0.99
CA ASP A 87 11.28 -10.24 -0.43
C ASP A 87 10.52 -9.48 -1.53
N MET A 88 11.20 -9.10 -2.62
CA MET A 88 10.55 -8.46 -3.76
C MET A 88 9.54 -9.42 -4.40
N ILE A 89 9.90 -10.70 -4.55
CA ILE A 89 9.00 -11.74 -5.07
C ILE A 89 7.74 -11.81 -4.20
N LYS A 90 7.87 -11.92 -2.87
CA LYS A 90 6.72 -11.96 -1.95
C LYS A 90 5.82 -10.74 -2.09
N ILE A 91 6.39 -9.54 -2.19
CA ILE A 91 5.62 -8.30 -2.38
C ILE A 91 4.83 -8.37 -3.70
N MET A 92 5.46 -8.79 -4.79
CA MET A 92 4.80 -8.91 -6.09
C MET A 92 3.71 -9.99 -6.10
N GLU A 93 3.89 -11.10 -5.38
CA GLU A 93 2.85 -12.13 -5.20
C GLU A 93 1.62 -11.60 -4.45
N GLU A 94 1.77 -10.66 -3.52
CA GLU A 94 0.63 -10.02 -2.87
C GLU A 94 -0.08 -9.03 -3.81
N VAL A 95 0.69 -8.22 -4.55
CA VAL A 95 0.14 -7.21 -5.46
C VAL A 95 -0.66 -7.83 -6.61
N ILE A 96 -0.17 -8.91 -7.22
CA ILE A 96 -0.83 -9.56 -8.36
C ILE A 96 -2.22 -10.13 -8.00
N LYS A 97 -2.48 -10.42 -6.71
CA LYS A 97 -3.81 -10.88 -6.26
C LYS A 97 -4.88 -9.80 -6.46
N ILE A 98 -4.49 -8.52 -6.46
CA ILE A 98 -5.38 -7.36 -6.46
C ILE A 98 -5.39 -6.67 -7.82
N TYR A 99 -4.21 -6.53 -8.44
CA TYR A 99 -4.04 -5.74 -9.65
C TYR A 99 -3.14 -6.46 -10.65
N ASP A 100 -3.60 -6.56 -11.90
CA ASP A 100 -2.86 -7.24 -12.96
C ASP A 100 -1.63 -6.40 -13.33
N ILE A 101 -0.45 -7.01 -13.25
CA ILE A 101 0.82 -6.34 -13.48
C ILE A 101 1.74 -7.19 -14.36
N SER A 102 2.53 -6.52 -15.18
CA SER A 102 3.60 -7.14 -15.95
C SER A 102 4.95 -6.76 -15.37
N VAL A 103 5.80 -7.77 -15.16
CA VAL A 103 7.21 -7.55 -14.80
C VAL A 103 8.01 -7.29 -16.08
N LEU A 104 8.59 -6.09 -16.16
CA LEU A 104 9.37 -5.58 -17.29
C LEU A 104 10.82 -5.99 -17.18
N GLU A 105 11.40 -5.90 -15.98
CA GLU A 105 12.81 -6.21 -15.72
C GLU A 105 13.05 -6.61 -14.26
N GLY A 106 13.94 -7.58 -14.06
CA GLY A 106 14.50 -7.97 -12.77
C GLY A 106 16.01 -7.71 -12.80
N LEU A 107 16.81 -8.78 -12.75
CA LEU A 107 18.27 -8.69 -12.86
C LEU A 107 18.71 -8.16 -14.23
N ARG A 108 19.61 -7.17 -14.21
CA ARG A 108 20.14 -6.45 -15.37
C ARG A 108 21.65 -6.62 -15.45
N THR A 109 22.17 -6.83 -16.65
CA THR A 109 23.62 -6.94 -16.89
C THR A 109 24.29 -5.56 -16.89
N ALA A 110 25.62 -5.54 -16.72
CA ALA A 110 26.40 -4.31 -16.76
C ALA A 110 26.32 -3.62 -18.13
N GLU A 111 26.35 -4.40 -19.22
CA GLU A 111 26.28 -3.87 -20.60
C GLU A 111 24.96 -3.15 -20.83
N LYS A 112 23.86 -3.73 -20.36
CA LYS A 112 22.53 -3.14 -20.50
C LYS A 112 22.35 -1.91 -19.61
N GLN A 113 22.94 -1.92 -18.42
CA GLN A 113 22.96 -0.75 -17.56
C GLN A 113 23.75 0.41 -18.20
N LEU A 114 24.89 0.10 -18.83
CA LEU A 114 25.68 1.08 -19.58
C LEU A 114 24.89 1.65 -20.77
N GLU A 115 24.20 0.80 -21.54
CA GLU A 115 23.30 1.26 -22.61
C GLU A 115 22.24 2.25 -22.08
N TYR A 116 21.65 1.95 -20.92
CA TYR A 116 20.64 2.83 -20.31
C TYR A 116 21.24 4.14 -19.84
N PHE A 117 22.47 4.12 -19.33
CA PHE A 117 23.20 5.34 -19.01
C PHE A 117 23.49 6.19 -20.25
N GLU A 118 24.05 5.58 -21.31
CA GLU A 118 24.43 6.27 -22.55
C GLU A 118 23.22 6.85 -23.29
N THR A 119 22.06 6.20 -23.19
CA THR A 119 20.79 6.66 -23.78
C THR A 119 19.98 7.59 -22.88
N GLY A 120 20.51 7.98 -21.70
CA GLY A 120 19.85 8.90 -20.76
C GLY A 120 18.67 8.31 -20.00
N ARG A 121 18.48 6.98 -20.06
CA ARG A 121 17.45 6.22 -19.34
C ARG A 121 17.84 5.86 -17.92
N SER A 122 19.10 6.06 -17.55
CA SER A 122 19.59 5.90 -16.18
C SER A 122 20.62 6.96 -15.83
N LYS A 123 20.70 7.29 -14.53
CA LYS A 123 21.76 8.15 -13.96
C LYS A 123 22.97 7.35 -13.46
N LEU A 124 22.93 6.02 -13.55
CA LEU A 124 23.94 5.10 -13.02
C LEU A 124 24.64 4.38 -14.18
N ASP A 125 25.97 4.46 -14.23
CA ASP A 125 26.78 3.92 -15.33
C ASP A 125 26.93 2.39 -15.30
N GLY A 126 26.57 1.75 -14.19
CA GLY A 126 26.67 0.31 -14.01
C GLY A 126 28.08 -0.24 -13.81
N VAL A 127 29.08 0.63 -13.66
CA VAL A 127 30.49 0.26 -13.43
C VAL A 127 31.02 0.93 -12.17
N LYS A 128 30.98 2.26 -12.11
CA LYS A 128 31.37 3.02 -10.90
C LYS A 128 30.20 3.13 -9.93
N LYS A 129 28.98 3.21 -10.46
CA LYS A 129 27.74 3.26 -9.69
C LYS A 129 26.80 2.17 -10.18
N LEU A 130 26.67 1.12 -9.39
CA LEU A 130 25.78 0.01 -9.69
C LEU A 130 24.32 0.40 -9.46
N SER A 131 23.46 -0.03 -10.37
CA SER A 131 22.00 0.00 -10.20
C SER A 131 21.54 -1.15 -9.31
N LYS A 132 20.43 -0.97 -8.59
CA LYS A 132 19.77 -2.03 -7.81
C LYS A 132 19.25 -3.20 -8.66
N HIS A 133 19.18 -3.01 -9.98
CA HIS A 133 18.92 -4.10 -10.92
C HIS A 133 20.13 -5.00 -11.17
N GLN A 134 21.35 -4.56 -10.90
CA GLN A 134 22.55 -5.37 -11.13
C GLN A 134 22.81 -6.32 -9.97
N ASP A 135 23.60 -7.35 -10.24
CA ASP A 135 24.11 -8.26 -9.22
C ASP A 135 25.06 -7.52 -8.25
N HIS A 136 24.84 -7.70 -6.95
CA HIS A 136 25.69 -7.16 -5.88
C HIS A 136 26.54 -8.24 -5.18
N GLY A 137 26.66 -9.43 -5.79
CA GLY A 137 27.46 -10.56 -5.35
C GLY A 137 26.65 -11.80 -4.94
N ASP A 138 25.33 -11.73 -4.96
CA ASP A 138 24.41 -12.81 -4.57
C ASP A 138 23.58 -13.35 -5.74
N GLY A 139 23.76 -12.81 -6.95
CA GLY A 139 23.04 -13.20 -8.15
C GLY A 139 21.59 -12.68 -8.20
N LEU A 140 21.23 -11.70 -7.37
CA LEU A 140 19.86 -11.24 -7.21
C LEU A 140 19.68 -9.75 -7.54
N SER A 141 18.53 -9.42 -8.10
CA SER A 141 18.08 -8.03 -8.26
C SER A 141 17.37 -7.53 -7.01
N TYR A 142 17.83 -6.40 -6.48
CA TYR A 142 17.15 -5.68 -5.40
C TYR A 142 16.14 -4.67 -5.94
N ALA A 143 15.97 -4.58 -7.25
CA ALA A 143 14.95 -3.78 -7.91
C ALA A 143 14.09 -4.59 -8.88
N VAL A 144 12.93 -4.04 -9.21
CA VAL A 144 12.02 -4.59 -10.21
C VAL A 144 11.36 -3.44 -10.96
N ASP A 145 11.29 -3.58 -12.28
CA ASP A 145 10.49 -2.71 -13.12
C ASP A 145 9.17 -3.41 -13.42
N ILE A 146 8.05 -2.79 -13.05
CA ILE A 146 6.71 -3.33 -13.27
C ILE A 146 5.80 -2.30 -13.93
N MET A 147 4.77 -2.78 -14.62
CA MET A 147 3.73 -1.91 -15.15
C MET A 147 2.33 -2.43 -14.90
N PRO A 148 1.33 -1.53 -14.78
CA PRO A 148 -0.08 -1.88 -14.83
C PRO A 148 -0.42 -2.63 -16.12
N TYR A 149 -0.97 -3.84 -16.02
CA TYR A 149 -1.44 -4.60 -17.16
C TYR A 149 -2.95 -4.52 -17.32
N LYS A 150 -3.39 -4.31 -18.56
CA LYS A 150 -4.79 -4.48 -18.97
C LYS A 150 -4.80 -4.73 -20.47
N LYS A 151 -5.40 -5.84 -20.91
CA LYS A 151 -5.54 -6.18 -22.33
C LYS A 151 -6.15 -5.00 -23.09
N GLY A 152 -5.49 -4.57 -24.17
CA GLY A 152 -5.92 -3.45 -25.01
C GLY A 152 -5.56 -2.06 -24.48
N SER A 153 -4.83 -1.96 -23.37
CA SER A 153 -4.30 -0.69 -22.87
C SER A 153 -2.80 -0.57 -23.11
N ASN A 154 -2.30 0.66 -23.12
CA ASN A 154 -0.88 0.97 -23.11
C ASN A 154 -0.57 1.84 -21.89
N ALA A 155 0.15 1.29 -20.90
CA ALA A 155 0.55 2.05 -19.71
C ALA A 155 1.50 3.22 -20.06
N PHE A 156 2.22 3.12 -21.18
CA PHE A 156 3.15 4.13 -21.68
C PHE A 156 2.57 4.94 -22.85
N SER A 157 1.25 5.16 -22.87
CA SER A 157 0.58 5.92 -23.94
C SER A 157 0.94 7.42 -23.95
N GLY A 158 1.55 7.93 -22.88
CA GLY A 158 1.74 9.36 -22.63
C GLY A 158 0.49 10.06 -22.11
N ALA A 159 -0.67 9.38 -22.05
CA ALA A 159 -1.88 9.94 -21.48
C ALA A 159 -1.78 10.02 -19.95
N GLN A 160 -2.12 11.18 -19.40
CA GLN A 160 -2.10 11.44 -17.96
C GLN A 160 -2.89 10.41 -17.13
N LYS A 161 -4.01 9.90 -17.67
CA LYS A 161 -4.81 8.87 -16.98
C LYS A 161 -4.13 7.50 -16.96
N ASP A 162 -3.38 7.15 -18.00
CA ASP A 162 -2.60 5.91 -18.01
C ASP A 162 -1.40 6.00 -17.06
N LEU A 163 -0.72 7.16 -17.02
CA LEU A 163 0.36 7.43 -16.07
C LEU A 163 -0.09 7.28 -14.61
N ARG A 164 -1.29 7.77 -14.26
CA ARG A 164 -1.87 7.63 -12.90
C ARG A 164 -2.04 6.17 -12.44
N ARG A 165 -2.04 5.20 -13.35
CA ARG A 165 -2.10 3.78 -12.98
C ARG A 165 -0.81 3.33 -12.26
N PHE A 166 0.32 3.97 -12.52
CA PHE A 166 1.57 3.72 -11.79
C PHE A 166 1.50 4.21 -10.34
N TYR A 167 0.87 5.36 -10.07
CA TYR A 167 0.65 5.85 -8.72
C TYR A 167 -0.27 4.92 -7.92
N TYR A 168 -1.34 4.43 -8.57
CA TYR A 168 -2.20 3.40 -7.97
C TYR A 168 -1.41 2.13 -7.65
N LEU A 169 -0.58 1.67 -8.60
CA LEU A 169 0.30 0.52 -8.40
C LEU A 169 1.31 0.75 -7.26
N ALA A 170 1.91 1.92 -7.16
CA ALA A 170 2.86 2.27 -6.11
C ALA A 170 2.22 2.19 -4.72
N GLY A 171 0.97 2.65 -4.56
CA GLY A 171 0.21 2.49 -3.34
C GLY A 171 0.00 1.01 -2.96
N LEU A 172 -0.34 0.15 -3.94
CA LEU A 172 -0.50 -1.29 -3.70
C LEU A 172 0.82 -1.96 -3.29
N VAL A 173 1.93 -1.60 -3.92
CA VAL A 173 3.27 -2.14 -3.59
C VAL A 173 3.70 -1.68 -2.20
N LYS A 174 3.58 -0.38 -1.89
CA LYS A 174 3.90 0.19 -0.56
C LYS A 174 3.07 -0.50 0.54
N MET A 175 1.76 -0.70 0.31
CA MET A 175 0.87 -1.39 1.25
C MET A 175 1.28 -2.85 1.46
N ALA A 176 1.48 -3.62 0.39
CA ALA A 176 1.87 -5.02 0.48
C ALA A 176 3.21 -5.20 1.20
N ALA A 177 4.20 -4.35 0.89
CA ALA A 177 5.48 -4.35 1.58
C ALA A 177 5.33 -4.02 3.07
N ARG A 178 4.52 -3.01 3.42
CA ARG A 178 4.27 -2.65 4.81
C ARG A 178 3.63 -3.80 5.58
N GLN A 179 2.61 -4.44 5.02
CA GLN A 179 1.92 -5.57 5.65
C GLN A 179 2.87 -6.75 5.86
N LEU A 180 3.61 -7.16 4.83
CA LEU A 180 4.56 -8.26 4.94
C LEU A 180 5.66 -7.97 5.96
N LEU A 181 6.07 -6.70 6.08
CA LEU A 181 7.07 -6.28 7.07
C LEU A 181 6.51 -6.34 8.50
N GLU A 182 5.28 -5.88 8.73
CA GLU A 182 4.59 -5.99 10.03
C GLU A 182 4.38 -7.45 10.46
N GLU A 183 4.12 -8.33 9.48
CA GLU A 183 3.98 -9.78 9.69
C GLU A 183 5.33 -10.51 9.78
N VAL A 184 6.47 -9.79 9.74
CA VAL A 184 7.83 -10.35 9.80
C VAL A 184 8.10 -11.39 8.69
N LYS A 185 7.47 -11.22 7.53
CA LYS A 185 7.63 -12.09 6.35
C LYS A 185 8.72 -11.62 5.39
N ILE A 186 9.10 -10.35 5.48
CA ILE A 186 10.19 -9.72 4.74
C ILE A 186 11.04 -8.87 5.70
N SER A 187 12.25 -8.53 5.29
CA SER A 187 13.20 -7.74 6.08
C SER A 187 13.59 -6.41 5.42
N HIS A 188 12.90 -6.02 4.35
CA HIS A 188 13.22 -4.82 3.57
C HIS A 188 12.01 -3.89 3.45
N LYS A 189 12.28 -2.59 3.42
CA LYS A 189 11.33 -1.57 2.96
C LYS A 189 11.40 -1.47 1.43
N VAL A 190 10.43 -0.81 0.81
CA VAL A 190 10.43 -0.51 -0.62
C VAL A 190 10.49 1.00 -0.84
N ARG A 191 11.28 1.41 -1.83
CA ARG A 191 11.27 2.75 -2.41
C ARG A 191 10.75 2.68 -3.86
N TRP A 192 10.04 3.71 -4.29
CA TRP A 192 9.46 3.80 -5.64
C TRP A 192 10.15 4.91 -6.44
N GLY A 193 10.38 4.70 -7.74
CA GLY A 193 11.05 5.64 -8.63
C GLY A 193 10.24 6.88 -9.00
N GLY A 194 8.99 7.00 -8.53
CA GLY A 194 8.20 8.25 -8.59
C GLY A 194 8.24 9.06 -7.28
N ASP A 195 9.04 8.64 -6.30
CA ASP A 195 9.13 9.22 -4.95
C ASP A 195 10.48 8.84 -4.31
N TRP A 196 11.56 9.45 -4.79
CA TRP A 196 12.93 9.03 -4.50
C TRP A 196 13.42 9.39 -3.10
N ASP A 197 12.90 10.47 -2.53
CA ASP A 197 13.14 10.96 -1.17
C ASP A 197 12.10 10.50 -0.15
N GLN A 198 11.00 9.89 -0.60
CA GLN A 198 10.03 9.16 0.23
C GLN A 198 9.24 10.07 1.18
N ASP A 199 8.91 11.29 0.74
CA ASP A 199 8.13 12.25 1.52
C ASP A 199 6.66 12.36 1.08
N ASP A 200 6.27 11.56 0.08
CA ASP A 200 4.95 11.53 -0.56
C ASP A 200 4.59 12.86 -1.27
N ILE A 201 5.57 13.72 -1.59
CA ILE A 201 5.43 14.90 -2.43
C ILE A 201 5.93 14.55 -3.84
N TYR A 202 5.02 14.14 -4.73
CA TYR A 202 5.44 13.66 -6.06
C TYR A 202 5.85 14.78 -7.04
N THR A 203 5.63 16.04 -6.70
CA THR A 203 5.80 17.18 -7.62
C THR A 203 7.21 17.79 -7.64
N ASP A 204 8.08 17.42 -6.70
CA ASP A 204 9.45 17.93 -6.58
C ASP A 204 10.52 16.98 -7.15
N GLN A 205 10.08 15.85 -7.70
CA GLN A 205 10.94 14.86 -8.31
C GLN A 205 11.48 15.37 -9.66
N ASN A 206 12.81 15.37 -9.81
CA ASN A 206 13.47 15.77 -11.05
C ASN A 206 13.66 14.61 -12.04
N PHE A 207 13.21 13.41 -11.69
CA PHE A 207 13.34 12.20 -12.52
C PHE A 207 12.33 11.14 -12.09
N ASP A 208 11.29 10.98 -12.90
CA ASP A 208 10.28 9.96 -12.69
C ASP A 208 10.65 8.66 -13.39
N ASP A 209 10.91 7.62 -12.59
CA ASP A 209 11.06 6.24 -13.05
C ASP A 209 9.88 5.41 -12.53
N LEU A 210 8.69 5.71 -13.08
CA LEU A 210 7.43 5.17 -12.57
C LEU A 210 7.34 3.62 -12.52
N PRO A 211 7.99 2.86 -13.43
CA PRO A 211 8.04 1.40 -13.31
C PRO A 211 8.90 0.87 -12.15
N HIS A 212 9.88 1.64 -11.68
CA HIS A 212 10.97 1.17 -10.82
C HIS A 212 10.59 1.09 -9.34
N PHE A 213 10.86 -0.05 -8.72
CA PHE A 213 10.81 -0.23 -7.27
C PHE A 213 12.10 -0.88 -6.79
N GLU A 214 12.61 -0.48 -5.63
CA GLU A 214 13.81 -1.08 -5.05
C GLU A 214 13.67 -1.36 -3.55
N LEU A 215 14.33 -2.43 -3.11
CA LEU A 215 14.45 -2.78 -1.70
C LEU A 215 15.44 -1.86 -0.99
N ARG A 216 15.09 -1.48 0.24
CA ARG A 216 15.90 -0.70 1.16
C ARG A 216 16.07 -1.48 2.45
N ALA A 217 17.28 -1.49 3.00
CA ALA A 217 17.51 -1.93 4.36
C ALA A 217 16.67 -1.09 5.34
N ILE A 218 16.26 -1.69 6.45
CA ILE A 218 15.40 -1.07 7.46
C ILE A 218 16.13 0.01 8.24
#